data_AF-D5ZTG4-F1
#
_entry.id   AF-D5ZTG4-F1
#
_cell.length_a   1.000
_cell.length_b   1.000
_cell.length_c   1.000
_cell.angle_alpha   90.00
_cell.angle_beta   90.00
_cell.angle_gamma   90.00
#
_symmetry.space_group_name_H-M   'P 1'
#
loop_
_entity.id
_entity.type
_entity.pdbx_description
1 polymer ?
#
loop_
_entity_poly.entity_id
_entity_poly.type
_entity_poly.pdbx_seq_one_letter_code
_entity_poly.pdbx_strand_id
1 'polypeptide(L)'
;MDGYPIPLILLAERPEIHGAGKYEIIDGMQRLDAIFSFIEQRFDYEGFYFDLNQSARARQAANMGSFTPVDALTILPPEKCANILDYQLAVTIFPTQTERQITEVFSRINSNGRQLSVQEKRQAGMLNPFSETVRSIASSLRGDVSEDVLLLHDMPSISIDSARERQQYGVKADDTLWIRHGILNVKQLREGDDEQMVADIAASILFGEPFAASKEAFDELYDVNNEKYRRLDRALAAYGIKRLESEIQTTFSVLSEVIDSELPPPNGLRNLVRPGGSNPIRTPFYAIFMAFFELIVKQQKSPEDYAAIVSALRNVGQRLKTGRHYISTEDRVSNIDAVTGLIQRHFVAKVPPVFGHGPGLAIDFENSLRRSRIETSRYEFKQGLLRLDDQRRWDDAIIGRLAETVCGIANVRPRVDGYLYLGVADKESDAARIKEIDGVDPIAVGPHYVVGVEREARTKKISLDNYVQRFVTRFSQAGLSEPLASQLLSNIDTVEYKGLSVIRILIPGQSELSYCNEAVFVRRGSSTERIDEIKQILALDRQFTQSQ
;
A
#
# COMPACT_ATOMS: atom_id res chain seq x y z
N MET A 1 34.06 10.12 12.40
CA MET A 1 34.76 11.25 13.03
C MET A 1 35.77 10.78 14.08
N ASP A 2 35.49 9.71 14.81
CA ASP A 2 36.42 9.13 15.80
C ASP A 2 37.34 8.03 15.22
N GLY A 3 37.48 7.98 13.89
CA GLY A 3 38.34 7.01 13.20
C GLY A 3 37.82 5.56 13.17
N TYR A 4 36.60 5.30 13.64
CA TYR A 4 36.00 3.97 13.54
C TYR A 4 35.77 3.54 12.09
N PRO A 5 36.14 2.30 11.72
CA PRO A 5 35.90 1.79 10.38
C PRO A 5 34.39 1.57 10.16
N ILE A 6 33.88 2.05 9.03
CA ILE A 6 32.54 1.72 8.55
C ILE A 6 32.60 0.28 8.02
N PRO A 7 31.75 -0.64 8.49
CA PRO A 7 31.76 -2.00 7.98
C PRO A 7 31.41 -2.04 6.50
N LEU A 8 31.85 -3.11 5.83
CA LEU A 8 31.72 -3.33 4.39
C LEU A 8 30.27 -3.14 3.89
N ILE A 9 30.11 -2.48 2.75
CA ILE A 9 28.84 -2.35 2.02
C ILE A 9 28.82 -3.39 0.90
N LEU A 10 27.67 -4.06 0.75
CA LEU A 10 27.51 -5.11 -0.24
C LEU A 10 26.46 -4.70 -1.26
N LEU A 11 26.86 -4.73 -2.52
CA LEU A 11 26.04 -4.37 -3.65
C LEU A 11 25.92 -5.55 -4.62
N ALA A 12 24.79 -5.66 -5.31
CA ALA A 12 24.62 -6.55 -6.45
C ALA A 12 24.51 -5.71 -7.72
N GLU A 13 25.16 -6.16 -8.80
CA GLU A 13 24.98 -5.58 -10.13
C GLU A 13 24.24 -6.58 -11.03
N ARG A 14 23.14 -6.12 -11.64
CA ARG A 14 22.31 -6.89 -12.58
C ARG A 14 22.13 -6.12 -13.90
N PRO A 15 23.16 -6.09 -14.77
CA PRO A 15 23.14 -5.25 -15.97
C PRO A 15 22.00 -5.60 -16.94
N GLU A 16 21.59 -6.87 -16.97
CA GLU A 16 20.54 -7.39 -17.86
C GLU A 16 19.13 -6.90 -17.47
N ILE A 17 18.92 -6.51 -16.21
CA ILE A 17 17.60 -6.12 -15.68
C ILE A 17 17.52 -4.61 -15.49
N HIS A 18 18.56 -4.02 -14.91
CA HIS A 18 18.55 -2.59 -14.52
C HIS A 18 19.35 -1.70 -15.46
N GLY A 19 20.13 -2.28 -16.37
CA GLY A 19 21.16 -1.59 -17.15
C GLY A 19 22.50 -1.52 -16.39
N ALA A 20 23.60 -1.38 -17.13
CA ALA A 20 24.94 -1.27 -16.55
C ALA A 20 25.08 -0.04 -15.64
N GLY A 21 25.79 -0.18 -14.51
CA GLY A 21 26.03 0.92 -13.57
C GLY A 21 24.89 1.20 -12.57
N LYS A 22 23.89 0.33 -12.47
CA LYS A 22 22.90 0.33 -11.38
C LYS A 22 23.17 -0.81 -10.41
N TYR A 23 23.07 -0.49 -9.11
CA TYR A 23 23.40 -1.42 -8.04
C TYR A 23 22.23 -1.59 -7.08
N GLU A 24 21.92 -2.84 -6.76
CA GLU A 24 20.99 -3.20 -5.68
C GLU A 24 21.78 -3.29 -4.36
N ILE A 25 21.26 -2.72 -3.29
CA ILE A 25 21.93 -2.74 -1.97
C ILE A 25 21.54 -4.04 -1.26
N ILE A 26 22.50 -4.93 -1.04
CA ILE A 26 22.30 -6.19 -0.31
C ILE A 26 22.43 -5.95 1.20
N ASP A 27 23.47 -5.20 1.60
CA ASP A 27 23.75 -4.82 2.97
C ASP A 27 24.45 -3.45 3.01
N GLY A 28 24.17 -2.66 4.03
CA GLY A 28 24.69 -1.29 4.16
C GLY A 28 23.68 -0.19 3.90
N MET A 29 22.41 -0.55 3.66
CA MET A 29 21.32 0.39 3.43
C MET A 29 21.21 1.47 4.51
N GLN A 30 21.11 1.08 5.79
CA GLN A 30 21.01 2.02 6.93
C GLN A 30 22.27 2.89 7.09
N ARG A 31 23.45 2.36 6.71
CA ARG A 31 24.71 3.12 6.75
C ARG A 31 24.75 4.18 5.65
N LEU A 32 24.34 3.81 4.44
CA LEU A 32 24.21 4.74 3.32
C LEU A 32 23.17 5.82 3.64
N ASP A 33 21.99 5.43 4.12
CA ASP A 33 20.94 6.37 4.50
C ASP A 33 21.40 7.35 5.58
N ALA A 34 22.09 6.89 6.62
CA ALA A 34 22.63 7.77 7.65
C ALA A 34 23.65 8.80 7.10
N ILE A 35 24.51 8.37 6.16
CA ILE A 35 25.49 9.27 5.51
C ILE A 35 24.77 10.34 4.69
N PHE A 36 23.84 9.94 3.83
CA PHE A 36 23.11 10.88 2.97
C PHE A 36 22.19 11.79 3.79
N SER A 37 21.44 11.24 4.74
CA SER A 37 20.56 11.99 5.64
C SER A 37 21.32 13.04 6.47
N PHE A 38 22.57 12.76 6.89
CA PHE A 38 23.40 13.76 7.57
C PHE A 38 23.83 14.89 6.63
N ILE A 39 24.25 14.55 5.40
CA ILE A 39 24.65 15.54 4.37
C ILE A 39 23.45 16.43 3.98
N GLU A 40 22.25 15.84 3.93
CA GLU A 40 20.98 16.51 3.67
C GLU A 40 20.43 17.26 4.91
N GLN A 41 21.19 17.32 6.00
CA GLN A 41 20.85 18.03 7.24
C GLN A 41 19.57 17.52 7.94
N ARG A 42 19.21 16.24 7.77
CA ARG A 42 18.01 15.65 8.40
C ARG A 42 18.15 15.40 9.89
N PHE A 43 19.37 15.27 10.39
CA PHE A 43 19.68 15.15 11.81
C PHE A 43 21.01 15.82 12.12
N ASP A 44 21.22 16.20 13.39
CA ASP A 44 22.46 16.78 13.88
C ASP A 44 23.40 15.72 14.48
N TYR A 45 24.70 16.02 14.47
CA TYR A 45 25.70 15.29 15.23
C TYR A 45 26.21 16.19 16.36
N GLU A 46 25.81 15.89 17.59
CA GLU A 46 26.17 16.69 18.78
C GLU A 46 25.82 18.19 18.64
N GLY A 47 24.68 18.50 18.01
CA GLY A 47 24.24 19.87 17.74
C GLY A 47 24.85 20.53 16.49
N PHE A 48 25.69 19.81 15.73
CA PHE A 48 26.29 20.31 14.48
C PHE A 48 25.63 19.67 13.24
N TYR A 49 25.29 20.52 12.27
CA TYR A 49 24.79 20.09 10.95
C TYR A 49 25.90 20.11 9.90
N PHE A 50 25.77 19.28 8.85
CA PHE A 50 26.70 19.30 7.72
C PHE A 50 26.72 20.65 7.00
N ASP A 51 27.92 21.14 6.64
CA ASP A 51 28.08 22.37 5.86
C ASP A 51 27.82 22.11 4.37
N LEU A 52 26.66 22.55 3.86
CA LEU A 52 26.31 22.45 2.44
C LEU A 52 27.29 23.21 1.53
N ASN A 53 28.10 24.13 2.06
CA ASN A 53 29.12 24.78 1.26
C ASN A 53 30.30 23.86 0.91
N GLN A 54 30.50 22.77 1.64
CA GLN A 54 31.62 21.85 1.41
C GLN A 54 31.33 20.81 0.32
N SER A 55 30.07 20.64 -0.08
CA SER A 55 29.67 19.71 -1.15
C SER A 55 28.89 20.43 -2.24
N ALA A 56 29.51 20.57 -3.41
CA ALA A 56 28.85 21.17 -4.59
C ALA A 56 27.57 20.40 -4.97
N ARG A 57 27.57 19.06 -4.86
CA ARG A 57 26.41 18.22 -5.15
C ARG A 57 25.27 18.41 -4.14
N ALA A 58 25.58 18.44 -2.85
CA ALA A 58 24.56 18.65 -1.82
C ALA A 58 23.89 20.04 -1.97
N ARG A 59 24.70 21.07 -2.27
CA ARG A 59 24.19 22.42 -2.54
C ARG A 59 23.28 22.47 -3.77
N GLN A 60 23.67 21.79 -4.84
CA GLN A 60 22.85 21.69 -6.06
C GLN A 60 21.51 20.99 -5.77
N ALA A 61 21.52 19.88 -5.03
CA ALA A 61 20.32 19.14 -4.65
C ALA A 61 19.38 20.01 -3.76
N ALA A 62 19.93 20.74 -2.79
CA ALA A 62 19.17 21.71 -2.00
C ALA A 62 18.52 22.79 -2.88
N ASN A 63 19.29 23.38 -3.79
CA ASN A 63 18.80 24.44 -4.69
C ASN A 63 17.71 23.94 -5.67
N MET A 64 17.75 22.66 -6.05
CA MET A 64 16.73 22.01 -6.85
C MET A 64 15.49 21.61 -6.04
N GLY A 65 15.48 21.86 -4.73
CA GLY A 65 14.38 21.53 -3.83
C GLY A 65 14.31 20.04 -3.48
N SER A 66 15.37 19.26 -3.70
CA SER A 66 15.39 17.83 -3.38
C SER A 66 15.33 17.54 -1.87
N PHE A 67 15.80 18.48 -1.04
CA PHE A 67 15.58 18.49 0.41
C PHE A 67 15.56 19.95 0.90
N THR A 68 15.02 20.18 2.10
CA THR A 68 14.93 21.52 2.69
C THR A 68 16.10 21.73 3.65
N PRO A 69 17.01 22.69 3.38
CA PRO A 69 18.09 23.01 4.30
C PRO A 69 17.54 23.46 5.65
N VAL A 70 18.19 23.02 6.72
CA VAL A 70 17.88 23.51 8.07
C VAL A 70 18.50 24.88 8.22
N ASP A 71 17.76 25.82 8.81
CA ASP A 71 18.29 27.12 9.23
C ASP A 71 19.16 26.91 10.48
N ALA A 72 20.32 26.29 10.28
CA ALA A 72 21.15 25.75 11.34
C ALA A 72 22.02 26.86 11.95
N LEU A 73 21.87 27.08 13.27
CA LEU A 73 22.69 28.01 14.05
C LEU A 73 24.14 27.52 14.25
N THR A 74 24.40 26.21 14.08
CA THR A 74 25.71 25.59 14.31
C THR A 74 26.06 24.60 13.21
N ILE A 75 27.08 24.92 12.43
CA ILE A 75 27.53 24.14 11.27
C ILE A 75 28.85 23.43 11.63
N LEU A 76 29.01 22.21 11.14
CA LEU A 76 30.20 21.40 11.32
C LEU A 76 31.44 22.06 10.67
N PRO A 77 32.62 22.06 11.34
CA PRO A 77 33.83 22.65 10.78
C PRO A 77 34.21 22.07 9.41
N PRO A 78 34.71 22.89 8.46
CA PRO A 78 35.07 22.45 7.11
C PRO A 78 35.99 21.21 7.06
N GLU A 79 36.97 21.13 7.96
CA GLU A 79 37.88 19.98 8.04
C GLU A 79 37.16 18.66 8.35
N LYS A 80 36.15 18.70 9.24
CA LYS A 80 35.35 17.50 9.57
C LYS A 80 34.42 17.13 8.42
N CYS A 81 33.86 18.11 7.71
CA CYS A 81 33.08 17.88 6.50
C CYS A 81 33.93 17.22 5.41
N ALA A 82 35.16 17.70 5.19
CA ALA A 82 36.10 17.11 4.25
C ALA A 82 36.42 15.64 4.61
N ASN A 83 36.68 15.37 5.89
CA ASN A 83 36.92 13.99 6.37
C ASN A 83 35.75 13.04 6.11
N ILE A 84 34.50 13.52 6.11
CA ILE A 84 33.33 12.71 5.74
C ILE A 84 33.31 12.45 4.23
N LEU A 85 33.54 13.49 3.41
CA LEU A 85 33.48 13.41 1.96
C LEU A 85 34.63 12.56 1.37
N ASP A 86 35.79 12.62 1.99
CA ASP A 86 36.99 11.87 1.58
C ASP A 86 37.00 10.43 2.11
N TYR A 87 36.04 10.07 2.97
CA TYR A 87 35.98 8.73 3.54
C TYR A 87 35.71 7.68 2.45
N GLN A 88 36.66 6.77 2.26
CA GLN A 88 36.51 5.66 1.32
C GLN A 88 35.68 4.55 1.94
N LEU A 89 34.46 4.37 1.42
CA LEU A 89 33.61 3.24 1.78
C LEU A 89 34.17 1.96 1.17
N ALA A 90 34.40 0.95 2.02
CA ALA A 90 34.67 -0.39 1.55
C ALA A 90 33.39 -0.96 0.92
N VAL A 91 33.44 -1.25 -0.38
CA VAL A 91 32.30 -1.80 -1.14
C VAL A 91 32.73 -3.10 -1.81
N THR A 92 31.90 -4.13 -1.71
CA THR A 92 32.02 -5.35 -2.54
C THR A 92 30.81 -5.45 -3.45
N ILE A 93 31.05 -5.59 -4.75
CA ILE A 93 30.02 -5.71 -5.77
C ILE A 93 29.98 -7.15 -6.26
N PHE A 94 28.82 -7.77 -6.17
CA PHE A 94 28.57 -9.11 -6.71
C PHE A 94 27.90 -9.01 -8.07
N PRO A 95 28.57 -9.40 -9.16
CA PRO A 95 27.90 -9.58 -10.44
C PRO A 95 27.03 -10.84 -10.33
N THR A 96 25.73 -10.70 -10.54
CA THR A 96 24.80 -11.83 -10.47
C THR A 96 23.74 -11.75 -11.54
N GLN A 97 23.40 -12.92 -12.09
CA GLN A 97 22.32 -13.06 -13.06
C GLN A 97 21.00 -13.48 -12.40
N THR A 98 21.02 -13.92 -11.12
CA THR A 98 19.84 -14.52 -10.47
C THR A 98 19.64 -14.03 -9.04
N GLU A 99 18.41 -13.66 -8.72
CA GLU A 99 17.97 -13.18 -7.40
C GLU A 99 18.22 -14.19 -6.26
N ARG A 100 18.22 -15.49 -6.59
CA ARG A 100 18.53 -16.56 -5.64
C ARG A 100 19.94 -16.44 -5.04
N GLN A 101 20.93 -16.06 -5.84
CA GLN A 101 22.31 -15.88 -5.35
C GLN A 101 22.43 -14.69 -4.40
N ILE A 102 21.74 -13.59 -4.71
CA ILE A 102 21.64 -12.41 -3.83
C ILE A 102 21.05 -12.83 -2.48
N THR A 103 19.96 -13.58 -2.53
CA THR A 103 19.23 -14.01 -1.34
C THR A 103 20.04 -14.98 -0.48
N GLU A 104 20.84 -15.88 -1.08
CA GLU A 104 21.75 -16.76 -0.35
C GLU A 104 22.89 -15.99 0.33
N VAL A 105 23.47 -14.99 -0.34
CA VAL A 105 24.49 -14.10 0.23
C VAL A 105 23.88 -13.30 1.39
N PHE A 106 22.68 -12.74 1.20
CA PHE A 106 21.94 -12.02 2.23
C PHE A 106 21.66 -12.90 3.46
N SER A 107 21.19 -14.13 3.24
CA SER A 107 20.87 -15.09 4.31
C SER A 107 22.11 -15.51 5.10
N ARG A 108 23.26 -15.65 4.44
CA ARG A 108 24.53 -15.98 5.09
C ARG A 108 25.07 -14.83 5.92
N ILE A 109 24.87 -13.58 5.50
CA ILE A 109 25.48 -12.41 6.15
C ILE A 109 24.63 -11.91 7.32
N ASN A 110 23.29 -11.94 7.18
CA ASN A 110 22.37 -11.65 8.27
C ASN A 110 22.29 -12.73 9.35
N SER A 111 23.02 -13.84 9.20
CA SER A 111 23.16 -14.84 10.27
C SER A 111 23.91 -14.30 11.50
N ASN A 112 24.71 -13.24 11.36
CA ASN A 112 25.47 -12.61 12.46
C ASN A 112 24.98 -11.19 12.86
N GLY A 113 24.01 -10.61 12.14
CA GLY A 113 23.45 -9.27 12.37
C GLY A 113 22.00 -9.28 12.89
N ARG A 114 21.20 -8.22 12.60
CA ARG A 114 19.75 -8.18 12.92
C ARG A 114 19.11 -9.47 12.41
N GLN A 115 18.70 -10.33 13.34
CA GLN A 115 18.19 -11.65 12.99
C GLN A 115 16.89 -11.49 12.19
N LEU A 116 16.85 -12.10 11.01
CA LEU A 116 15.60 -12.33 10.29
C LEU A 116 14.60 -12.98 11.23
N SER A 117 13.36 -12.49 11.20
CA SER A 117 12.25 -13.11 11.87
C SER A 117 12.06 -14.56 11.40
N VAL A 118 11.30 -15.33 12.17
CA VAL A 118 11.02 -16.72 11.80
C VAL A 118 10.29 -16.80 10.46
N GLN A 119 9.43 -15.81 10.17
CA GLN A 119 8.68 -15.76 8.91
C GLN A 119 9.56 -15.31 7.74
N GLU A 120 10.41 -14.29 7.91
CA GLU A 120 11.37 -13.87 6.90
C GLU A 120 12.36 -14.99 6.57
N LYS A 121 12.78 -15.81 7.56
CA LYS A 121 13.63 -16.98 7.33
C LYS A 121 12.98 -18.05 6.46
N ARG A 122 11.65 -18.21 6.53
CA ARG A 122 10.91 -19.17 5.68
C ARG A 122 10.82 -18.70 4.23
N GLN A 123 10.71 -17.39 4.04
CA GLN A 123 10.65 -16.77 2.72
C GLN A 123 12.06 -16.60 2.12
N ALA A 124 13.09 -16.47 2.96
CA ALA A 124 14.48 -16.29 2.54
C ALA A 124 14.97 -17.49 1.72
N GLY A 125 15.28 -17.23 0.44
CA GLY A 125 15.84 -18.21 -0.50
C GLY A 125 14.79 -18.97 -1.32
N MET A 126 13.51 -18.67 -1.15
CA MET A 126 12.39 -19.37 -1.79
C MET A 126 11.51 -18.38 -2.56
N LEU A 127 11.77 -18.23 -3.87
CA LEU A 127 10.85 -17.59 -4.81
C LEU A 127 9.72 -18.58 -5.14
N ASN A 128 8.68 -18.61 -4.30
CA ASN A 128 7.50 -19.40 -4.57
C ASN A 128 6.23 -18.54 -4.56
N PRO A 129 5.20 -18.91 -5.36
CA PRO A 129 4.01 -18.08 -5.52
C PRO A 129 3.27 -17.81 -4.21
N PHE A 130 3.30 -18.74 -3.25
CA PHE A 130 2.63 -18.56 -1.96
C PHE A 130 3.34 -17.51 -1.08
N SER A 131 4.67 -17.54 -1.00
CA SER A 131 5.47 -16.52 -0.31
C SER A 131 5.20 -15.13 -0.85
N GLU A 132 5.18 -14.98 -2.18
CA GLU A 132 4.89 -13.72 -2.86
C GLU A 132 3.47 -13.24 -2.56
N THR A 133 2.49 -14.13 -2.62
CA THR A 133 1.08 -13.82 -2.31
C THR A 133 0.93 -13.35 -0.85
N VAL A 134 1.56 -14.04 0.10
CA VAL A 134 1.53 -13.64 1.53
C VAL A 134 2.17 -12.27 1.72
N ARG A 135 3.32 -12.01 1.09
CA ARG A 135 4.02 -10.72 1.14
C ARG A 135 3.16 -9.61 0.57
N SER A 136 2.61 -9.82 -0.64
CA SER A 136 1.71 -8.90 -1.33
C SER A 136 0.51 -8.50 -0.47
N ILE A 137 -0.19 -9.48 0.11
CA ILE A 137 -1.33 -9.22 0.98
C ILE A 137 -0.90 -8.47 2.24
N ALA A 138 0.16 -8.90 2.94
CA ALA A 138 0.59 -8.26 4.17
C ALA A 138 1.02 -6.81 3.96
N SER A 139 1.81 -6.53 2.92
CA SER A 139 2.20 -5.17 2.51
C SER A 139 0.98 -4.30 2.20
N SER A 140 0.00 -4.83 1.45
CA SER A 140 -1.25 -4.15 1.16
C SER A 140 -2.04 -3.80 2.43
N LEU A 141 -2.11 -4.72 3.41
CA LEU A 141 -2.82 -4.51 4.68
C LEU A 141 -2.10 -3.54 5.63
N ARG A 142 -0.76 -3.45 5.58
CA ARG A 142 0.00 -2.42 6.30
C ARG A 142 -0.19 -1.03 5.66
N GLY A 143 -0.59 -0.99 4.39
CA GLY A 143 -0.55 0.22 3.57
C GLY A 143 0.88 0.66 3.26
N ASP A 144 1.80 -0.29 3.27
CA ASP A 144 3.23 -0.17 2.92
C ASP A 144 3.44 -0.91 1.60
N VAL A 145 2.89 -0.34 0.54
CA VAL A 145 3.05 -0.92 -0.79
C VAL A 145 4.17 -0.18 -1.50
N SER A 146 5.39 -0.57 -1.14
CA SER A 146 6.60 -0.23 -1.88
C SER A 146 6.65 -1.02 -3.19
N GLU A 147 7.19 -0.45 -4.27
CA GLU A 147 7.61 -1.24 -5.44
C GLU A 147 8.65 -2.29 -5.01
N ASP A 148 8.73 -3.43 -5.70
CA ASP A 148 9.75 -4.47 -5.43
C ASP A 148 11.19 -3.93 -5.58
N VAL A 149 11.35 -2.79 -6.27
CA VAL A 149 12.62 -2.08 -6.46
C VAL A 149 12.41 -0.61 -6.09
N LEU A 150 13.12 -0.14 -5.07
CA LEU A 150 13.03 1.23 -4.58
C LEU A 150 14.37 1.96 -4.79
N LEU A 151 14.32 3.22 -5.20
CA LEU A 151 15.51 4.06 -5.24
C LEU A 151 15.93 4.43 -3.81
N LEU A 152 17.24 4.49 -3.55
CA LEU A 152 17.77 4.79 -2.22
C LEU A 152 17.28 6.14 -1.66
N HIS A 153 16.94 7.12 -2.50
CA HIS A 153 16.39 8.39 -2.03
C HIS A 153 14.92 8.28 -1.57
N ASP A 154 14.18 7.26 -2.00
CA ASP A 154 12.78 7.03 -1.64
C ASP A 154 12.60 6.13 -0.40
N MET A 155 13.68 5.50 0.06
CA MET A 155 13.76 4.68 1.29
C MET A 155 13.07 5.24 2.54
N PRO A 156 13.14 6.54 2.86
CA PRO A 156 12.51 7.10 4.07
C PRO A 156 10.98 6.94 4.09
N SER A 157 10.35 6.76 2.94
CA SER A 157 8.88 6.71 2.81
C SER A 157 8.25 5.36 3.17
N ILE A 158 9.06 4.31 3.35
CA ILE A 158 8.62 2.92 3.56
C ILE A 158 9.05 2.34 4.92
N SER A 159 9.77 3.09 5.75
CA SER A 159 10.23 2.60 7.07
C SER A 159 9.11 2.64 8.11
N ILE A 160 8.95 1.56 8.89
CA ILE A 160 7.98 1.48 10.00
C ILE A 160 8.64 2.03 11.29
N ASP A 161 8.31 3.27 11.63
CA ASP A 161 8.89 3.96 12.78
C ASP A 161 8.25 3.56 14.12
N SER A 162 9.08 3.49 15.17
CA SER A 162 8.63 3.38 16.56
C SER A 162 8.53 4.76 17.22
N ALA A 163 7.50 4.94 18.06
CA ALA A 163 7.04 6.18 18.70
C ALA A 163 8.06 7.04 19.51
N ARG A 164 9.37 6.77 19.46
CA ARG A 164 10.41 7.58 20.13
C ARG A 164 11.23 8.48 19.20
N GLU A 165 11.12 8.32 17.88
CA GLU A 165 11.73 9.23 16.91
C GLU A 165 10.60 9.91 16.13
N ARG A 166 10.30 11.16 16.51
CA ARG A 166 9.30 11.98 15.82
C ARG A 166 9.93 12.56 14.55
N GLN A 167 10.15 11.72 13.55
CA GLN A 167 10.37 12.17 12.17
C GLN A 167 9.16 11.82 11.31
N GLN A 168 8.86 12.69 10.35
CA GLN A 168 7.52 12.94 9.81
C GLN A 168 7.09 12.00 8.65
N TYR A 169 7.77 10.85 8.44
CA TYR A 169 7.80 10.23 7.10
C TYR A 169 7.54 8.72 6.96
N GLY A 170 7.39 7.93 8.04
CA GLY A 170 6.99 6.51 7.93
C GLY A 170 5.48 6.23 8.00
N VAL A 171 5.03 5.07 7.47
CA VAL A 171 3.71 4.50 7.83
C VAL A 171 3.72 4.29 9.34
N LYS A 172 2.93 5.08 10.08
CA LYS A 172 2.85 4.92 11.53
C LYS A 172 2.31 3.53 11.81
N ALA A 173 3.10 2.69 12.49
CA ALA A 173 2.67 1.37 12.91
C ALA A 173 1.30 1.41 13.62
N ASP A 174 1.05 2.50 14.36
CA ASP A 174 -0.17 2.79 15.11
C ASP A 174 -1.44 2.93 14.23
N ASP A 175 -1.29 3.27 12.94
CA ASP A 175 -2.40 3.47 12.01
C ASP A 175 -2.85 2.16 11.33
N THR A 176 -2.06 1.08 11.44
CA THR A 176 -2.44 -0.23 10.90
C THR A 176 -3.57 -0.87 11.73
N LEU A 177 -4.49 -1.59 11.09
CA LEU A 177 -5.57 -2.33 11.78
C LEU A 177 -4.99 -3.21 12.91
N TRP A 178 -3.83 -3.82 12.65
CA TRP A 178 -3.10 -4.69 13.58
C TRP A 178 -2.85 -4.06 14.94
N ILE A 179 -2.28 -2.85 14.97
CA ILE A 179 -1.95 -2.13 16.21
C ILE A 179 -3.15 -1.37 16.72
N ARG A 180 -3.87 -0.70 15.81
CA ARG A 180 -5.03 0.17 16.13
C ARG A 180 -6.08 -0.55 16.97
N HIS A 181 -6.32 -1.84 16.69
CA HIS A 181 -7.29 -2.65 17.43
C HIS A 181 -6.67 -3.69 18.37
N GLY A 182 -5.34 -3.67 18.55
CA GLY A 182 -4.62 -4.55 19.47
C GLY A 182 -4.60 -6.03 19.06
N ILE A 183 -4.66 -6.29 17.75
CA ILE A 183 -4.54 -7.65 17.19
C ILE A 183 -3.11 -8.15 17.37
N LEU A 184 -2.14 -7.27 17.09
CA LEU A 184 -0.71 -7.44 17.31
C LEU A 184 -0.19 -6.25 18.13
N ASN A 185 1.01 -6.39 18.69
CA ASN A 185 1.76 -5.26 19.22
C ASN A 185 2.91 -4.86 18.26
N VAL A 186 3.52 -3.70 18.49
CA VAL A 186 4.58 -3.15 17.61
C VAL A 186 5.77 -4.11 17.48
N LYS A 187 6.11 -4.84 18.55
CA LYS A 187 7.19 -5.83 18.52
C LYS A 187 6.84 -6.99 17.58
N GLN A 188 5.65 -7.53 17.68
CA GLN A 188 5.17 -8.63 16.84
C GLN A 188 5.05 -8.23 15.38
N LEU A 189 4.52 -7.04 15.10
CA LEU A 189 4.45 -6.52 13.74
C LEU A 189 5.85 -6.39 13.11
N ARG A 190 6.84 -5.92 13.88
CA ARG A 190 8.25 -5.85 13.45
C ARG A 190 8.90 -7.23 13.26
N GLU A 191 8.40 -8.25 13.95
CA GLU A 191 8.85 -9.64 13.86
C GLU A 191 8.11 -10.44 12.77
N GLY A 192 7.31 -9.79 11.91
CA GLY A 192 6.62 -10.45 10.80
C GLY A 192 5.44 -11.34 11.22
N ASP A 193 4.91 -11.16 12.43
CA ASP A 193 3.76 -11.94 12.92
C ASP A 193 2.50 -11.70 12.07
N ASP A 194 2.37 -10.54 11.42
CA ASP A 194 1.26 -10.23 10.54
C ASP A 194 1.33 -11.02 9.22
N GLU A 195 2.52 -11.18 8.63
CA GLU A 195 2.73 -12.08 7.50
C GLU A 195 2.45 -13.54 7.87
N GLN A 196 2.83 -13.94 9.09
CA GLN A 196 2.46 -15.27 9.59
C GLN A 196 0.93 -15.42 9.76
N MET A 197 0.22 -14.37 10.22
CA MET A 197 -1.24 -14.38 10.30
C MET A 197 -1.89 -14.43 8.91
N VAL A 198 -1.35 -13.71 7.94
CA VAL A 198 -1.80 -13.77 6.53
C VAL A 198 -1.56 -15.17 5.96
N ALA A 199 -0.40 -15.78 6.20
CA ALA A 199 -0.09 -17.14 5.79
C ALA A 199 -1.07 -18.16 6.40
N ASP A 200 -1.41 -17.99 7.69
CA ASP A 200 -2.39 -18.83 8.39
C ASP A 200 -3.78 -18.76 7.74
N ILE A 201 -4.25 -17.54 7.48
CA ILE A 201 -5.53 -17.27 6.82
C ILE A 201 -5.52 -17.85 5.40
N ALA A 202 -4.50 -17.53 4.61
CA ALA A 202 -4.38 -17.98 3.22
C ALA A 202 -4.32 -19.51 3.13
N ALA A 203 -3.51 -20.17 3.97
CA ALA A 203 -3.46 -21.62 4.02
C ALA A 203 -4.80 -22.24 4.43
N SER A 204 -5.51 -21.63 5.40
CA SER A 204 -6.83 -22.10 5.84
C SER A 204 -7.87 -22.03 4.72
N ILE A 205 -7.84 -20.95 3.92
CA ILE A 205 -8.72 -20.79 2.76
C ILE A 205 -8.39 -21.81 1.67
N LEU A 206 -7.10 -21.95 1.34
CA LEU A 206 -6.63 -22.85 0.28
C LEU A 206 -6.85 -24.33 0.60
N PHE A 207 -6.68 -24.74 1.85
CA PHE A 207 -6.97 -26.12 2.26
C PHE A 207 -8.47 -26.39 2.45
N GLY A 208 -9.30 -25.35 2.57
CA GLY A 208 -10.73 -25.45 2.84
C GLY A 208 -11.06 -25.79 4.29
N GLU A 209 -10.08 -25.79 5.18
CA GLU A 209 -10.21 -26.12 6.60
C GLU A 209 -9.23 -25.29 7.44
N PRO A 210 -9.52 -25.00 8.72
CA PRO A 210 -8.61 -24.24 9.56
C PRO A 210 -7.23 -24.90 9.67
N PHE A 211 -6.20 -24.14 9.28
CA PHE A 211 -4.82 -24.60 9.34
C PHE A 211 -4.40 -24.90 10.79
N ALA A 212 -3.68 -25.99 11.03
CA ALA A 212 -3.17 -26.31 12.37
C ALA A 212 -1.90 -25.51 12.65
N ALA A 213 -2.06 -24.22 13.00
CA ALA A 213 -0.96 -23.29 13.16
C ALA A 213 0.01 -23.73 14.28
N SER A 214 1.16 -24.26 13.86
CA SER A 214 2.32 -24.55 14.70
C SER A 214 3.58 -24.09 13.97
N LYS A 215 4.69 -23.93 14.69
CA LYS A 215 5.96 -23.53 14.06
C LYS A 215 6.35 -24.51 12.95
N GLU A 216 6.26 -25.80 13.25
CA GLU A 216 6.57 -26.91 12.34
C GLU A 216 5.63 -26.90 11.14
N ALA A 217 4.31 -26.73 11.37
CA ALA A 217 3.34 -26.70 10.28
C ALA A 217 3.59 -25.54 9.31
N PHE A 218 3.96 -24.36 9.83
CA PHE A 218 4.36 -23.25 8.97
C PHE A 218 5.65 -23.56 8.21
N ASP A 219 6.67 -24.13 8.85
CA ASP A 219 7.91 -24.50 8.16
C ASP A 219 7.64 -25.45 6.97
N GLU A 220 6.69 -26.39 7.13
CA GLU A 220 6.27 -27.31 6.07
C GLU A 220 5.55 -26.62 4.89
N LEU A 221 4.92 -25.45 5.08
CA LEU A 221 4.32 -24.67 3.99
C LEU A 221 5.38 -24.01 3.09
N TYR A 222 6.63 -23.94 3.53
CA TYR A 222 7.74 -23.33 2.80
C TYR A 222 8.85 -24.34 2.48
N ASP A 223 8.59 -25.65 2.55
CA ASP A 223 9.52 -26.68 2.12
C ASP A 223 9.03 -27.35 0.83
N VAL A 224 9.71 -27.07 -0.30
CA VAL A 224 9.37 -27.62 -1.63
C VAL A 224 9.33 -29.16 -1.65
N ASN A 225 10.09 -29.80 -0.76
CA ASN A 225 10.14 -31.25 -0.67
C ASN A 225 8.96 -31.84 0.13
N ASN A 226 8.24 -31.00 0.87
CA ASN A 226 7.13 -31.41 1.71
C ASN A 226 5.83 -31.60 0.91
N GLU A 227 5.02 -32.58 1.30
CA GLU A 227 3.73 -32.84 0.67
C GLU A 227 2.74 -31.69 0.91
N LYS A 228 2.78 -31.04 2.08
CA LYS A 228 1.91 -29.89 2.40
C LYS A 228 2.17 -28.72 1.46
N TYR A 229 3.44 -28.41 1.18
CA TYR A 229 3.80 -27.41 0.17
C TYR A 229 3.20 -27.76 -1.20
N ARG A 230 3.37 -28.99 -1.68
CA ARG A 230 2.83 -29.40 -3.00
C ARG A 230 1.30 -29.40 -3.05
N ARG A 231 0.63 -29.66 -1.92
CA ARG A 231 -0.83 -29.52 -1.81
C ARG A 231 -1.23 -28.05 -1.87
N LEU A 232 -0.53 -27.18 -1.12
CA LEU A 232 -0.76 -25.74 -1.08
C LEU A 232 -0.58 -25.09 -2.46
N ASP A 233 0.51 -25.42 -3.15
CA ASP A 233 0.84 -24.86 -4.47
C ASP A 233 -0.21 -25.23 -5.53
N ARG A 234 -0.66 -26.49 -5.54
CA ARG A 234 -1.78 -26.93 -6.40
C ARG A 234 -3.09 -26.24 -6.04
N ALA A 235 -3.39 -26.07 -4.76
CA ALA A 235 -4.58 -25.37 -4.32
C ALA A 235 -4.55 -23.90 -4.73
N LEU A 236 -3.41 -23.21 -4.57
CA LEU A 236 -3.22 -21.82 -4.97
C LEU A 236 -3.39 -21.64 -6.48
N ALA A 237 -2.80 -22.52 -7.28
CA ALA A 237 -2.95 -22.50 -8.74
C ALA A 237 -4.42 -22.69 -9.17
N ALA A 238 -5.16 -23.60 -8.52
CA ALA A 238 -6.57 -23.85 -8.80
C ALA A 238 -7.48 -22.72 -8.31
N TYR A 239 -7.15 -22.10 -7.18
CA TYR A 239 -7.93 -20.99 -6.59
C TYR A 239 -7.74 -19.68 -7.36
N GLY A 240 -6.50 -19.42 -7.79
CA GLY A 240 -6.06 -18.18 -8.42
C GLY A 240 -5.53 -17.17 -7.40
N ILE A 241 -4.31 -16.67 -7.64
CA ILE A 241 -3.61 -15.71 -6.76
C ILE A 241 -4.44 -14.43 -6.58
N LYS A 242 -4.81 -13.76 -7.68
CA LYS A 242 -5.58 -12.50 -7.63
C LYS A 242 -6.91 -12.66 -6.89
N ARG A 243 -7.55 -13.83 -7.02
CA ARG A 243 -8.81 -14.13 -6.33
C ARG A 243 -8.58 -14.23 -4.83
N LEU A 244 -7.57 -14.99 -4.40
CA LEU A 244 -7.22 -15.14 -2.99
C LEU A 244 -6.87 -13.79 -2.35
N GLU A 245 -6.05 -12.99 -3.03
CA GLU A 245 -5.68 -11.64 -2.59
C GLU A 245 -6.91 -10.76 -2.40
N SER A 246 -7.77 -10.67 -3.43
CA SER A 246 -8.99 -9.84 -3.41
C SER A 246 -9.98 -10.27 -2.33
N GLU A 247 -10.22 -11.57 -2.15
CA GLU A 247 -11.14 -12.08 -1.13
C GLU A 247 -10.63 -11.81 0.30
N ILE A 248 -9.33 -12.00 0.56
CA ILE A 248 -8.73 -11.70 1.86
C ILE A 248 -8.77 -10.19 2.12
N GLN A 249 -8.33 -9.36 1.18
CA GLN A 249 -8.33 -7.90 1.30
C GLN A 249 -9.73 -7.35 1.50
N THR A 250 -10.72 -7.83 0.74
CA THR A 250 -12.12 -7.43 0.89
C THR A 250 -12.66 -7.79 2.28
N THR A 251 -12.37 -9.00 2.77
CA THR A 251 -12.79 -9.42 4.11
C THR A 251 -12.16 -8.55 5.20
N PHE A 252 -10.85 -8.24 5.08
CA PHE A 252 -10.18 -7.30 5.98
C PHE A 252 -10.82 -5.92 5.94
N SER A 253 -11.16 -5.42 4.76
CA SER A 253 -11.76 -4.11 4.57
C SER A 253 -13.12 -4.01 5.27
N VAL A 254 -14.03 -4.96 5.00
CA VAL A 254 -15.35 -5.01 5.63
C VAL A 254 -15.23 -5.09 7.14
N LEU A 255 -14.35 -5.97 7.62
CA LEU A 255 -14.12 -6.14 9.04
C LEU A 255 -13.58 -4.85 9.67
N SER A 256 -12.66 -4.16 8.99
CA SER A 256 -12.11 -2.88 9.45
C SER A 256 -13.21 -1.82 9.53
N GLU A 257 -14.04 -1.70 8.51
CA GLU A 257 -15.16 -0.74 8.47
C GLU A 257 -16.17 -0.97 9.61
N VAL A 258 -16.58 -2.22 9.83
CA VAL A 258 -17.51 -2.59 10.92
C VAL A 258 -16.92 -2.30 12.29
N ILE A 259 -15.60 -2.50 12.46
CA ILE A 259 -14.95 -2.25 13.74
C ILE A 259 -14.68 -0.77 13.95
N ASP A 260 -14.18 -0.05 12.94
CA ASP A 260 -13.81 1.36 13.02
C ASP A 260 -15.02 2.27 13.27
N SER A 261 -16.18 1.89 12.74
CA SER A 261 -17.44 2.63 12.93
C SER A 261 -17.91 2.63 14.39
N GLU A 262 -17.61 1.57 15.14
CA GLU A 262 -18.17 1.36 16.49
C GLU A 262 -17.12 1.41 17.61
N LEU A 263 -15.85 1.11 17.29
CA LEU A 263 -14.78 0.96 18.28
C LEU A 263 -13.66 1.97 18.03
N PRO A 264 -13.52 2.99 18.89
CA PRO A 264 -12.43 3.94 18.75
C PRO A 264 -11.08 3.30 19.08
N PRO A 265 -9.99 3.76 18.44
CA PRO A 265 -8.64 3.42 18.85
C PRO A 265 -8.23 4.11 20.16
N PRO A 266 -7.17 3.63 20.84
CA PRO A 266 -6.42 2.41 20.57
C PRO A 266 -7.01 1.16 21.24
N ASN A 267 -6.71 -0.01 20.67
CA ASN A 267 -7.09 -1.33 21.18
C ASN A 267 -8.60 -1.62 21.22
N GLY A 268 -9.40 -0.99 20.34
CA GLY A 268 -10.86 -1.11 20.33
C GLY A 268 -11.35 -2.57 20.36
N LEU A 269 -10.94 -3.39 19.38
CA LEU A 269 -11.35 -4.79 19.31
C LEU A 269 -10.80 -5.62 20.48
N ARG A 270 -9.53 -5.43 20.83
CA ARG A 270 -8.89 -6.12 21.97
C ARG A 270 -9.65 -5.90 23.28
N ASN A 271 -10.02 -4.66 23.56
CA ASN A 271 -10.74 -4.29 24.79
C ASN A 271 -12.17 -4.86 24.80
N LEU A 272 -12.82 -4.95 23.64
CA LEU A 272 -14.15 -5.54 23.50
C LEU A 272 -14.12 -7.07 23.69
N VAL A 273 -13.18 -7.74 23.03
CA VAL A 273 -13.09 -9.21 22.96
C VAL A 273 -12.50 -9.80 24.25
N ARG A 274 -11.55 -9.11 24.87
CA ARG A 274 -10.89 -9.52 26.12
C ARG A 274 -10.75 -8.32 27.08
N PRO A 275 -11.84 -7.91 27.76
CA PRO A 275 -11.82 -6.81 28.71
C PRO A 275 -10.78 -7.03 29.82
N GLY A 276 -9.97 -6.02 30.12
CA GLY A 276 -8.96 -6.07 31.18
C GLY A 276 -7.69 -6.89 30.85
N GLY A 277 -7.63 -7.59 29.72
CA GLY A 277 -6.39 -8.19 29.23
C GLY A 277 -5.47 -7.13 28.64
N SER A 278 -4.15 -7.37 28.63
CA SER A 278 -3.15 -6.57 27.90
C SER A 278 -2.61 -7.28 26.66
N ASN A 279 -2.83 -8.59 26.57
CA ASN A 279 -2.26 -9.44 25.52
C ASN A 279 -2.95 -9.23 24.16
N PRO A 280 -2.19 -9.25 23.05
CA PRO A 280 -2.72 -9.26 21.69
C PRO A 280 -3.71 -10.40 21.43
N ILE A 281 -4.67 -10.17 20.54
CA ILE A 281 -5.82 -11.07 20.29
C ILE A 281 -5.70 -11.86 18.99
N ARG A 282 -4.53 -12.46 18.71
CA ARG A 282 -4.31 -13.29 17.50
C ARG A 282 -5.37 -14.38 17.29
N THR A 283 -5.60 -15.23 18.29
CA THR A 283 -6.57 -16.34 18.18
C THR A 283 -8.02 -15.87 18.04
N PRO A 284 -8.52 -14.94 18.87
CA PRO A 284 -9.85 -14.38 18.63
C PRO A 284 -9.99 -13.67 17.29
N PHE A 285 -8.99 -12.89 16.87
CA PHE A 285 -9.01 -12.22 15.59
C PHE A 285 -9.10 -13.21 14.42
N TYR A 286 -8.32 -14.29 14.44
CA TYR A 286 -8.43 -15.33 13.41
C TYR A 286 -9.84 -15.91 13.33
N ALA A 287 -10.47 -16.22 14.45
CA ALA A 287 -11.84 -16.76 14.46
C ALA A 287 -12.85 -15.74 13.92
N ILE A 288 -12.70 -14.45 14.28
CA ILE A 288 -13.54 -13.36 13.77
C ILE A 288 -13.34 -13.19 12.26
N PHE A 289 -12.09 -13.15 11.79
CA PHE A 289 -11.76 -13.03 10.38
C PHE A 289 -12.37 -14.17 9.56
N MET A 290 -12.16 -15.43 9.99
CA MET A 290 -12.69 -16.59 9.28
C MET A 290 -14.22 -16.65 9.31
N ALA A 291 -14.87 -16.18 10.38
CA ALA A 291 -16.33 -16.05 10.42
C ALA A 291 -16.84 -14.98 9.43
N PHE A 292 -16.16 -13.84 9.35
CA PHE A 292 -16.45 -12.83 8.32
C PHE A 292 -16.22 -13.38 6.91
N PHE A 293 -15.12 -14.10 6.68
CA PHE A 293 -14.81 -14.72 5.39
C PHE A 293 -15.91 -15.71 4.98
N GLU A 294 -16.36 -16.57 5.91
CA GLU A 294 -17.45 -17.52 5.67
C GLU A 294 -18.75 -16.79 5.26
N LEU A 295 -19.13 -15.74 6.00
CA LEU A 295 -20.36 -14.99 5.74
C LEU A 295 -20.29 -14.17 4.45
N ILE A 296 -19.16 -13.50 4.18
CA ILE A 296 -19.00 -12.57 3.06
C ILE A 296 -18.68 -13.31 1.77
N VAL A 297 -17.74 -14.26 1.81
CA VAL A 297 -17.22 -14.94 0.62
C VAL A 297 -18.03 -16.18 0.28
N LYS A 298 -18.21 -17.08 1.25
CA LYS A 298 -18.90 -18.35 0.97
C LYS A 298 -20.41 -18.20 0.94
N GLN A 299 -20.98 -17.41 1.85
CA GLN A 299 -22.42 -17.20 1.95
C GLN A 299 -22.92 -15.95 1.22
N GLN A 300 -22.03 -15.13 0.66
CA GLN A 300 -22.38 -13.92 -0.10
C GLN A 300 -23.28 -12.93 0.68
N LYS A 301 -23.07 -12.81 1.98
CA LYS A 301 -23.81 -11.87 2.84
C LYS A 301 -23.01 -10.60 3.11
N SER A 302 -23.71 -9.53 3.45
CA SER A 302 -23.13 -8.25 3.87
C SER A 302 -23.50 -7.97 5.33
N PRO A 303 -22.62 -7.32 6.12
CA PRO A 303 -23.03 -6.78 7.41
C PRO A 303 -24.10 -5.70 7.20
N GLU A 304 -25.13 -5.70 8.04
CA GLU A 304 -26.21 -4.71 8.02
C GLU A 304 -26.22 -3.86 9.30
N ASP A 305 -26.12 -4.52 10.45
CA ASP A 305 -26.17 -3.85 11.76
C ASP A 305 -24.78 -3.91 12.43
N TYR A 306 -23.97 -2.87 12.17
CA TYR A 306 -22.58 -2.81 12.62
C TYR A 306 -22.49 -2.81 14.15
N ALA A 307 -23.32 -1.99 14.81
CA ALA A 307 -23.41 -1.92 16.26
C ALA A 307 -23.76 -3.27 16.90
N ALA A 308 -24.73 -4.01 16.34
CA ALA A 308 -25.10 -5.32 16.88
C ALA A 308 -24.04 -6.40 16.62
N ILE A 309 -23.37 -6.38 15.46
CA ILE A 309 -22.22 -7.26 15.18
C ILE A 309 -21.12 -7.04 16.23
N VAL A 310 -20.74 -5.79 16.47
CA VAL A 310 -19.71 -5.43 17.44
C VAL A 310 -20.14 -5.79 18.86
N SER A 311 -21.38 -5.51 19.24
CA SER A 311 -21.94 -5.92 20.53
C SER A 311 -21.89 -7.44 20.74
N ALA A 312 -22.18 -8.24 19.71
CA ALA A 312 -22.15 -9.69 19.77
C ALA A 312 -20.75 -10.29 20.00
N LEU A 313 -19.69 -9.57 19.62
CA LEU A 313 -18.29 -9.96 19.84
C LEU A 313 -17.79 -9.67 21.27
N ARG A 314 -18.59 -9.00 22.11
CA ARG A 314 -18.19 -8.65 23.48
C ARG A 314 -17.83 -9.89 24.31
N ASN A 315 -16.64 -9.84 24.89
CA ASN A 315 -16.06 -10.88 25.73
C ASN A 315 -15.99 -12.28 25.05
N VAL A 316 -15.98 -12.33 23.71
CA VAL A 316 -15.93 -13.61 22.98
C VAL A 316 -14.63 -14.37 23.25
N GLY A 317 -13.54 -13.66 23.57
CA GLY A 317 -12.23 -14.26 23.81
C GLY A 317 -12.18 -15.22 25.02
N GLN A 318 -13.13 -15.14 25.96
CA GLN A 318 -13.27 -16.09 27.07
C GLN A 318 -14.03 -17.36 26.68
N ARG A 319 -14.82 -17.30 25.60
CA ARG A 319 -15.64 -18.41 25.10
C ARG A 319 -14.90 -19.30 24.10
N LEU A 320 -13.80 -18.78 23.54
CA LEU A 320 -13.00 -19.52 22.57
C LEU A 320 -12.10 -20.53 23.28
N LYS A 321 -12.04 -21.73 22.70
CA LYS A 321 -11.10 -22.76 23.11
C LYS A 321 -9.68 -22.31 22.83
N THR A 322 -8.78 -22.51 23.79
CA THR A 322 -7.34 -22.23 23.67
C THR A 322 -6.55 -23.46 24.05
N GLY A 323 -5.64 -23.91 23.19
CA GLY A 323 -4.72 -25.01 23.49
C GLY A 323 -3.55 -24.59 24.37
N ARG A 324 -2.96 -25.52 25.14
CA ARG A 324 -1.77 -25.27 25.98
C ARG A 324 -0.48 -25.08 25.17
N HIS A 325 -0.38 -25.66 23.97
CA HIS A 325 0.81 -25.59 23.10
C HIS A 325 0.48 -25.17 21.66
N TYR A 326 -0.55 -25.76 21.06
CA TYR A 326 -1.12 -25.35 19.77
C TYR A 326 -2.63 -25.58 19.81
N ILE A 327 -3.38 -24.86 18.98
CA ILE A 327 -4.82 -25.06 18.84
C ILE A 327 -5.06 -26.09 17.72
N SER A 328 -5.89 -27.10 17.98
CA SER A 328 -6.21 -28.12 16.98
C SER A 328 -7.13 -27.54 15.91
N THR A 329 -7.14 -28.14 14.71
CA THR A 329 -8.10 -27.77 13.65
C THR A 329 -9.55 -27.83 14.15
N GLU A 330 -9.91 -28.87 14.93
CA GLU A 330 -11.25 -29.03 15.51
C GLU A 330 -11.61 -27.88 16.48
N ASP A 331 -10.68 -27.46 17.33
CA ASP A 331 -10.91 -26.32 18.23
C ASP A 331 -11.04 -25.01 17.46
N ARG A 332 -10.29 -24.85 16.35
CA ARG A 332 -10.43 -23.67 15.47
C ARG A 332 -11.78 -23.67 14.76
N VAL A 333 -12.24 -24.80 14.24
CA VAL A 333 -13.59 -24.94 13.65
C VAL A 333 -14.64 -24.55 14.69
N SER A 334 -14.58 -25.13 15.89
CA SER A 334 -15.49 -24.81 16.98
C SER A 334 -15.49 -23.32 17.35
N ASN A 335 -14.33 -22.66 17.31
CA ASN A 335 -14.20 -21.22 17.57
C ASN A 335 -14.82 -20.38 16.45
N ILE A 336 -14.59 -20.75 15.18
CA ILE A 336 -15.18 -20.06 14.02
C ILE A 336 -16.69 -20.20 14.06
N ASP A 337 -17.22 -21.40 14.28
CA ASP A 337 -18.65 -21.67 14.37
C ASP A 337 -19.31 -20.88 15.50
N ALA A 338 -18.64 -20.78 16.66
CA ALA A 338 -19.12 -19.99 17.78
C ALA A 338 -19.21 -18.50 17.41
N VAL A 339 -18.21 -17.94 16.73
CA VAL A 339 -18.24 -16.53 16.29
C VAL A 339 -19.30 -16.32 15.20
N THR A 340 -19.33 -17.18 14.18
CA THR A 340 -20.34 -17.14 13.11
C THR A 340 -21.75 -17.18 13.68
N GLY A 341 -22.02 -18.08 14.63
CA GLY A 341 -23.32 -18.20 15.30
C GLY A 341 -23.76 -16.94 16.05
N LEU A 342 -22.82 -16.16 16.58
CA LEU A 342 -23.09 -14.89 17.26
C LEU A 342 -23.46 -13.78 16.27
N ILE A 343 -22.71 -13.66 15.17
CA ILE A 343 -22.80 -12.49 14.28
C ILE A 343 -23.74 -12.70 13.08
N GLN A 344 -23.96 -13.94 12.62
CA GLN A 344 -24.63 -14.23 11.34
C GLN A 344 -26.03 -13.64 11.17
N ARG A 345 -26.75 -13.39 12.27
CA ARG A 345 -28.12 -12.83 12.26
C ARG A 345 -28.15 -11.35 11.88
N HIS A 346 -26.99 -10.68 11.92
CA HIS A 346 -26.79 -9.27 11.58
C HIS A 346 -26.18 -9.10 10.19
N PHE A 347 -26.14 -10.18 9.42
CA PHE A 347 -25.71 -10.22 8.02
C PHE A 347 -26.90 -10.55 7.14
N VAL A 348 -27.03 -9.86 6.01
CA VAL A 348 -28.12 -10.05 5.04
C VAL A 348 -27.57 -10.39 3.66
N ALA A 349 -28.35 -11.13 2.88
CA ALA A 349 -28.04 -11.33 1.47
C ALA A 349 -28.35 -10.02 0.71
N LYS A 350 -27.32 -9.24 0.38
CA LYS A 350 -27.46 -8.09 -0.53
C LYS A 350 -27.25 -8.55 -1.97
N VAL A 351 -28.03 -7.98 -2.88
CA VAL A 351 -27.86 -8.16 -4.34
C VAL A 351 -27.51 -6.78 -4.94
N PRO A 352 -26.34 -6.63 -5.58
CA PRO A 352 -25.27 -7.62 -5.74
C PRO A 352 -24.50 -7.90 -4.43
N PRO A 353 -23.83 -9.06 -4.31
CA PRO A 353 -22.96 -9.39 -3.17
C PRO A 353 -21.86 -8.34 -2.96
N VAL A 354 -21.29 -8.27 -1.75
CA VAL A 354 -20.15 -7.36 -1.40
C VAL A 354 -18.94 -7.54 -2.33
N PHE A 355 -18.86 -8.70 -3.01
CA PHE A 355 -17.91 -8.95 -4.09
C PHE A 355 -18.16 -8.01 -5.27
N GLY A 356 -17.30 -7.00 -5.38
CA GLY A 356 -17.14 -6.23 -6.60
C GLY A 356 -16.86 -4.75 -6.40
N HIS A 357 -17.47 -4.08 -5.41
CA HIS A 357 -17.63 -2.62 -5.56
C HIS A 357 -17.50 -1.72 -4.31
N GLY A 358 -17.10 -2.20 -3.13
CA GLY A 358 -17.02 -1.30 -1.96
C GLY A 358 -15.78 -1.45 -1.08
N PRO A 359 -15.67 -2.51 -0.26
CA PRO A 359 -14.70 -2.52 0.83
C PRO A 359 -13.26 -2.71 0.37
N GLY A 360 -12.98 -3.67 -0.51
CA GLY A 360 -11.65 -3.85 -1.10
C GLY A 360 -11.18 -2.60 -1.86
N LEU A 361 -12.11 -1.91 -2.52
CA LEU A 361 -11.83 -0.65 -3.21
C LEU A 361 -11.48 0.49 -2.25
N ALA A 362 -11.99 0.49 -1.01
CA ALA A 362 -11.64 1.49 -0.01
C ALA A 362 -10.19 1.32 0.48
N ILE A 363 -9.71 0.08 0.65
CA ILE A 363 -8.28 -0.19 0.92
C ILE A 363 -7.43 0.18 -0.29
N ASP A 364 -7.82 -0.23 -1.50
CA ASP A 364 -7.08 0.13 -2.72
C ASP A 364 -7.00 1.64 -2.94
N PHE A 365 -8.08 2.35 -2.61
CA PHE A 365 -8.14 3.81 -2.64
C PHE A 365 -7.20 4.43 -1.62
N GLU A 366 -7.25 4.01 -0.35
CA GLU A 366 -6.35 4.53 0.68
C GLU A 366 -4.87 4.23 0.34
N ASN A 367 -4.59 3.04 -0.19
CA ASN A 367 -3.27 2.68 -0.69
C ASN A 367 -2.84 3.57 -1.87
N SER A 368 -3.75 3.88 -2.79
CA SER A 368 -3.48 4.80 -3.91
C SER A 368 -3.14 6.21 -3.44
N LEU A 369 -3.83 6.72 -2.41
CA LEU A 369 -3.53 8.02 -1.78
C LEU A 369 -2.16 8.05 -1.10
N ARG A 370 -1.67 6.90 -0.62
CA ARG A 370 -0.32 6.80 -0.02
C ARG A 370 0.75 6.70 -1.11
N ARG A 371 0.54 5.86 -2.13
CA ARG A 371 1.49 5.60 -3.22
C ARG A 371 1.71 6.80 -4.13
N SER A 372 0.70 7.65 -4.33
CA SER A 372 0.79 8.86 -5.16
C SER A 372 1.94 9.80 -4.77
N ARG A 373 2.38 9.75 -3.52
CA ARG A 373 3.53 10.52 -3.01
C ARG A 373 4.85 10.12 -3.67
N ILE A 374 4.99 8.85 -4.04
CA ILE A 374 6.20 8.26 -4.61
C ILE A 374 6.01 8.09 -6.12
N GLU A 375 4.84 7.61 -6.54
CA GLU A 375 4.50 7.26 -7.92
C GLU A 375 3.58 8.31 -8.58
N THR A 376 3.92 9.60 -8.50
CA THR A 376 3.01 10.69 -8.88
C THR A 376 2.50 10.62 -10.33
N SER A 377 3.27 10.02 -11.24
CA SER A 377 2.87 9.86 -12.65
C SER A 377 1.79 8.79 -12.89
N ARG A 378 1.45 7.97 -11.89
CA ARG A 378 0.42 6.91 -12.02
C ARG A 378 -0.94 7.28 -11.44
N TYR A 379 -1.00 8.34 -10.63
CA TYR A 379 -2.20 8.73 -9.90
C TYR A 379 -2.59 10.17 -10.22
N GLU A 380 -3.88 10.39 -10.43
CA GLU A 380 -4.49 11.72 -10.55
C GLU A 380 -5.66 11.85 -9.57
N PHE A 381 -5.73 12.99 -8.88
CA PHE A 381 -6.80 13.31 -7.95
C PHE A 381 -7.48 14.61 -8.35
N LYS A 382 -8.81 14.64 -8.30
CA LYS A 382 -9.59 15.85 -8.46
C LYS A 382 -10.71 15.92 -7.44
N GLN A 383 -10.94 17.12 -6.92
CA GLN A 383 -11.96 17.36 -5.90
C GLN A 383 -13.38 17.08 -6.42
N GLY A 384 -13.63 17.33 -7.70
CA GLY A 384 -14.87 17.00 -8.39
C GLY A 384 -14.95 17.72 -9.74
N LEU A 385 -16.15 17.93 -10.26
CA LEU A 385 -16.42 18.49 -11.58
C LEU A 385 -17.01 19.91 -11.53
N LEU A 386 -17.38 20.40 -10.35
CA LEU A 386 -17.87 21.76 -10.16
C LEU A 386 -16.71 22.71 -9.81
N ARG A 387 -16.84 23.95 -10.27
CA ARG A 387 -15.97 25.04 -9.81
C ARG A 387 -16.23 25.33 -8.33
N LEU A 388 -15.17 25.74 -7.62
CA LEU A 388 -15.20 26.15 -6.21
C LEU A 388 -15.59 27.63 -6.01
N ASP A 389 -16.13 28.26 -7.05
CA ASP A 389 -16.75 29.58 -6.98
C ASP A 389 -18.18 29.50 -6.43
N ASP A 390 -18.74 30.63 -6.01
CA ASP A 390 -20.11 30.69 -5.45
C ASP A 390 -21.19 30.26 -6.46
N GLN A 391 -20.88 30.26 -7.77
CA GLN A 391 -21.85 29.89 -8.80
C GLN A 391 -21.93 28.37 -9.02
N ARG A 392 -20.93 27.62 -8.55
CA ARG A 392 -20.87 26.15 -8.58
C ARG A 392 -21.20 25.59 -9.96
N ARG A 393 -20.71 26.23 -11.03
CA ARG A 393 -20.95 25.79 -12.40
C ARG A 393 -20.14 24.53 -12.71
N TRP A 394 -20.64 23.73 -13.65
CA TRP A 394 -19.87 22.62 -14.21
C TRP A 394 -18.62 23.18 -14.88
N ASP A 395 -17.47 22.57 -14.60
CA ASP A 395 -16.23 22.92 -15.31
C ASP A 395 -16.10 22.04 -16.56
N ASP A 396 -16.73 22.45 -17.66
CA ASP A 396 -16.77 21.65 -18.90
C ASP A 396 -15.35 21.34 -19.45
N ALA A 397 -14.36 22.17 -19.14
CA ALA A 397 -12.97 21.96 -19.53
C ALA A 397 -12.26 20.85 -18.73
N ILE A 398 -12.79 20.44 -17.58
CA ILE A 398 -12.13 19.43 -16.74
C ILE A 398 -12.15 18.06 -17.40
N ILE A 399 -13.22 17.72 -18.13
CA ILE A 399 -13.38 16.41 -18.78
C ILE A 399 -12.30 16.19 -19.83
N GLY A 400 -12.05 17.19 -20.69
CA GLY A 400 -10.98 17.13 -21.68
C GLY A 400 -9.60 16.96 -21.02
N ARG A 401 -9.28 17.78 -20.01
CA ARG A 401 -8.02 17.66 -19.26
C ARG A 401 -7.85 16.32 -18.56
N LEU A 402 -8.93 15.75 -18.04
CA LEU A 402 -8.91 14.42 -17.43
C LEU A 402 -8.63 13.34 -18.47
N ALA A 403 -9.19 13.45 -19.68
CA ALA A 403 -8.90 12.52 -20.77
C ALA A 403 -7.45 12.63 -21.26
N GLU A 404 -6.92 13.85 -21.41
CA GLU A 404 -5.50 14.09 -21.69
C GLU A 404 -4.62 13.45 -20.60
N THR A 405 -5.02 13.60 -19.33
CA THR A 405 -4.31 13.03 -18.18
C THR A 405 -4.33 11.50 -18.19
N VAL A 406 -5.49 10.89 -18.46
CA VAL A 406 -5.65 9.44 -18.59
C VAL A 406 -4.78 8.89 -19.71
N CYS A 407 -4.78 9.54 -20.89
CA CYS A 407 -3.89 9.20 -21.99
C CYS A 407 -2.41 9.31 -21.56
N GLY A 408 -2.06 10.39 -20.85
CA GLY A 408 -0.73 10.61 -20.29
C GLY A 408 -0.28 9.52 -19.33
N ILE A 409 -1.17 9.04 -18.46
CA ILE A 409 -0.92 7.95 -17.50
C ILE A 409 -0.72 6.62 -18.23
N ALA A 410 -1.62 6.28 -19.16
CA ALA A 410 -1.54 5.04 -19.94
C ALA A 410 -0.23 4.93 -20.74
N ASN A 411 0.34 6.08 -21.12
CA ASN A 411 1.59 6.17 -21.88
C ASN A 411 2.87 6.19 -21.01
N VAL A 412 2.78 6.17 -19.67
CA VAL A 412 3.95 6.23 -18.78
C VAL A 412 4.82 4.98 -18.91
N ARG A 413 4.20 3.80 -18.88
CA ARG A 413 4.89 2.51 -18.96
C ARG A 413 3.96 1.44 -19.53
N PRO A 414 4.43 0.55 -20.43
CA PRO A 414 3.62 -0.52 -20.97
C PRO A 414 3.12 -1.47 -19.87
N ARG A 415 1.87 -1.92 -20.00
CA ARG A 415 1.23 -2.93 -19.14
C ARG A 415 1.19 -2.58 -17.64
N VAL A 416 1.36 -1.31 -17.29
CA VAL A 416 1.25 -0.84 -15.90
C VAL A 416 0.00 -0.01 -15.73
N ASP A 417 -0.81 -0.39 -14.74
CA ASP A 417 -2.07 0.28 -14.44
C ASP A 417 -1.83 1.66 -13.80
N GLY A 418 -2.79 2.56 -13.97
CA GLY A 418 -2.85 3.84 -13.27
C GLY A 418 -4.24 4.10 -12.73
N TYR A 419 -4.42 5.22 -12.03
CA TYR A 419 -5.67 5.54 -11.36
C TYR A 419 -6.01 7.01 -11.43
N LEU A 420 -7.30 7.29 -11.61
CA LEU A 420 -7.89 8.61 -11.47
C LEU A 420 -9.01 8.56 -10.42
N TYR A 421 -8.98 9.49 -9.48
CA TYR A 421 -9.97 9.61 -8.41
C TYR A 421 -10.67 10.97 -8.43
N LEU A 422 -12.00 10.97 -8.41
CA LEU A 422 -12.82 12.16 -8.24
C LEU A 422 -13.47 12.17 -6.85
N GLY A 423 -13.39 13.30 -6.14
CA GLY A 423 -13.77 13.42 -4.74
C GLY A 423 -12.59 13.59 -3.79
N VAL A 424 -11.40 13.95 -4.30
CA VAL A 424 -10.18 14.15 -3.51
C VAL A 424 -9.50 15.46 -3.89
N ALA A 425 -9.31 16.34 -2.92
CA ALA A 425 -8.57 17.59 -3.09
C ALA A 425 -7.09 17.40 -2.76
N ASP A 426 -6.21 17.92 -3.62
CA ASP A 426 -4.75 17.91 -3.42
C ASP A 426 -4.25 19.10 -2.60
N LYS A 427 -5.08 20.13 -2.41
CA LYS A 427 -4.72 21.36 -1.71
C LYS A 427 -5.61 21.56 -0.50
N GLU A 428 -4.99 21.93 0.62
CA GLU A 428 -5.70 22.29 1.84
C GLU A 428 -6.64 23.48 1.61
N SER A 429 -6.24 24.45 0.78
CA SER A 429 -7.09 25.59 0.42
C SER A 429 -8.40 25.17 -0.25
N ASP A 430 -8.34 24.17 -1.13
CA ASP A 430 -9.50 23.67 -1.86
C ASP A 430 -10.41 22.88 -0.90
N ALA A 431 -9.81 22.04 -0.03
CA ALA A 431 -10.53 21.32 1.02
C ALA A 431 -11.23 22.25 2.01
N ALA A 432 -10.54 23.31 2.47
CA ALA A 432 -11.10 24.32 3.36
C ALA A 432 -12.26 25.08 2.69
N ARG A 433 -12.10 25.44 1.41
CA ARG A 433 -13.18 26.09 0.64
C ARG A 433 -14.38 25.17 0.46
N ILE A 434 -14.17 23.89 0.19
CA ILE A 434 -15.24 22.89 0.09
C ILE A 434 -15.99 22.78 1.42
N LYS A 435 -15.27 22.73 2.54
CA LYS A 435 -15.90 22.72 3.87
C LYS A 435 -16.82 23.92 4.09
N GLU A 436 -16.39 25.11 3.66
CA GLU A 436 -17.17 26.34 3.76
C GLU A 436 -18.45 26.31 2.91
N ILE A 437 -18.36 25.89 1.64
CA ILE A 437 -19.46 25.99 0.67
C ILE A 437 -20.39 24.77 0.63
N ASP A 438 -19.89 23.59 0.99
CA ASP A 438 -20.63 22.32 0.93
C ASP A 438 -20.98 21.77 2.31
N GLY A 439 -20.38 22.29 3.39
CA GLY A 439 -20.62 21.82 4.76
C GLY A 439 -20.14 20.39 5.01
N VAL A 440 -19.20 19.89 4.21
CA VAL A 440 -18.59 18.56 4.35
C VAL A 440 -17.25 18.70 5.08
N ASP A 441 -17.01 17.84 6.08
CA ASP A 441 -15.71 17.76 6.75
C ASP A 441 -14.74 16.92 5.90
N PRO A 442 -13.65 17.51 5.36
CA PRO A 442 -12.67 16.76 4.59
C PRO A 442 -11.91 15.77 5.48
N ILE A 443 -11.67 14.58 4.96
CA ILE A 443 -10.90 13.54 5.66
C ILE A 443 -9.46 13.57 5.14
N ALA A 444 -8.52 13.94 6.01
CA ALA A 444 -7.10 13.96 5.66
C ALA A 444 -6.51 12.54 5.61
N VAL A 445 -5.83 12.23 4.50
CA VAL A 445 -5.07 11.00 4.31
C VAL A 445 -3.73 11.37 3.66
N GLY A 446 -2.66 11.39 4.46
CA GLY A 446 -1.37 11.91 4.01
C GLY A 446 -1.48 13.39 3.59
N PRO A 447 -1.02 13.79 2.38
CA PRO A 447 -1.17 15.15 1.87
C PRO A 447 -2.52 15.42 1.17
N HIS A 448 -3.38 14.40 1.02
CA HIS A 448 -4.64 14.51 0.29
C HIS A 448 -5.84 14.67 1.24
N TYR A 449 -6.91 15.27 0.72
CA TYR A 449 -8.14 15.54 1.46
C TYR A 449 -9.33 14.92 0.73
N VAL A 450 -9.92 13.87 1.30
CA VAL A 450 -11.12 13.23 0.74
C VAL A 450 -12.32 14.11 1.05
N VAL A 451 -13.05 14.50 0.01
CA VAL A 451 -14.19 15.42 0.08
C VAL A 451 -15.49 14.82 -0.47
N GLY A 452 -15.40 13.77 -1.28
CA GLY A 452 -16.51 13.01 -1.84
C GLY A 452 -17.35 13.76 -2.88
N VAL A 453 -17.84 13.09 -3.93
CA VAL A 453 -18.57 13.72 -5.04
C VAL A 453 -20.06 13.99 -4.75
N GLU A 454 -20.63 13.37 -3.71
CA GLU A 454 -22.05 13.57 -3.36
C GLU A 454 -22.40 15.04 -3.09
N ARG A 455 -21.46 15.82 -2.55
CA ARG A 455 -21.66 17.26 -2.29
C ARG A 455 -22.03 18.04 -3.55
N GLU A 456 -21.46 17.67 -4.70
CA GLU A 456 -21.75 18.30 -5.99
C GLU A 456 -23.08 17.83 -6.56
N ALA A 457 -23.41 16.54 -6.39
CA ALA A 457 -24.71 15.98 -6.76
C ALA A 457 -25.85 16.67 -5.99
N ARG A 458 -25.69 16.86 -4.67
CA ARG A 458 -26.64 17.61 -3.82
C ARG A 458 -26.80 19.05 -4.28
N THR A 459 -25.69 19.74 -4.57
CA THR A 459 -25.71 21.11 -5.11
C THR A 459 -26.49 21.22 -6.42
N LYS A 460 -26.39 20.20 -7.28
CA LYS A 460 -27.11 20.13 -8.56
C LYS A 460 -28.50 19.50 -8.47
N LYS A 461 -28.94 19.07 -7.28
CA LYS A 461 -30.23 18.41 -7.04
C LYS A 461 -30.42 17.17 -7.93
N ILE A 462 -29.36 16.40 -8.11
CA ILE A 462 -29.37 15.12 -8.81
C ILE A 462 -28.90 14.00 -7.87
N SER A 463 -29.29 12.76 -8.17
CA SER A 463 -28.75 11.58 -7.46
C SER A 463 -27.28 11.38 -7.79
N LEU A 464 -26.57 10.64 -6.92
CA LEU A 464 -25.20 10.21 -7.16
C LEU A 464 -25.08 9.42 -8.48
N ASP A 465 -26.02 8.51 -8.75
CA ASP A 465 -26.07 7.74 -10.00
C ASP A 465 -26.15 8.64 -11.23
N ASN A 466 -27.01 9.67 -11.19
CA ASN A 466 -27.12 10.63 -12.30
C ASN A 466 -25.87 11.48 -12.46
N TYR A 467 -25.18 11.80 -11.35
CA TYR A 467 -23.89 12.50 -11.39
C TYR A 467 -22.82 11.63 -12.05
N VAL A 468 -22.70 10.35 -11.64
CA VAL A 468 -21.78 9.38 -12.23
C VAL A 468 -22.11 9.15 -13.71
N GLN A 469 -23.37 8.90 -14.06
CA GLN A 469 -23.78 8.69 -15.45
C GLN A 469 -23.47 9.90 -16.34
N ARG A 470 -23.64 11.12 -15.83
CA ARG A 470 -23.25 12.35 -16.53
C ARG A 470 -21.74 12.39 -16.77
N PHE A 471 -20.94 12.07 -15.76
CA PHE A 471 -19.48 11.99 -15.89
C PHE A 471 -19.10 10.96 -16.96
N VAL A 472 -19.59 9.71 -16.86
CA VAL A 472 -19.28 8.63 -17.81
C VAL A 472 -19.66 9.01 -19.24
N THR A 473 -20.86 9.61 -19.44
CA THR A 473 -21.33 10.04 -20.76
C THR A 473 -20.46 11.12 -21.39
N ARG A 474 -19.97 12.07 -20.58
CA ARG A 474 -19.07 13.13 -21.07
C ARG A 474 -17.66 12.61 -21.30
N PHE A 475 -17.20 11.71 -20.43
CA PHE A 475 -15.86 11.14 -20.49
C PHE A 475 -15.71 10.22 -21.70
N SER A 476 -16.73 9.43 -22.06
CA SER A 476 -16.73 8.61 -23.28
C SER A 476 -16.63 9.42 -24.57
N GLN A 477 -16.98 10.70 -24.53
CA GLN A 477 -16.91 11.63 -25.67
C GLN A 477 -15.61 12.44 -25.70
N ALA A 478 -14.66 12.17 -24.80
CA ALA A 478 -13.46 13.00 -24.63
C ALA A 478 -12.33 12.70 -25.63
N GLY A 479 -12.54 11.74 -26.55
CA GLY A 479 -11.65 11.50 -27.69
C GLY A 479 -10.45 10.59 -27.43
N LEU A 480 -10.54 9.70 -26.42
CA LEU A 480 -9.55 8.67 -26.17
C LEU A 480 -9.55 7.60 -27.28
N SER A 481 -8.37 7.08 -27.64
CA SER A 481 -8.24 5.97 -28.60
C SER A 481 -8.66 4.63 -28.00
N GLU A 482 -9.02 3.68 -28.87
CA GLU A 482 -9.17 2.27 -28.49
C GLU A 482 -7.81 1.57 -28.40
N PRO A 483 -7.64 0.53 -27.56
CA PRO A 483 -8.66 -0.08 -26.69
C PRO A 483 -8.87 0.63 -25.33
N LEU A 484 -8.06 1.65 -25.02
CA LEU A 484 -8.10 2.35 -23.73
C LEU A 484 -9.49 2.90 -23.39
N ALA A 485 -10.17 3.52 -24.35
CA ALA A 485 -11.49 4.11 -24.14
C ALA A 485 -12.52 3.07 -23.65
N SER A 486 -12.69 1.96 -24.37
CA SER A 486 -13.63 0.91 -23.98
C SER A 486 -13.26 0.24 -22.66
N GLN A 487 -11.97 -0.03 -22.44
CA GLN A 487 -11.52 -0.66 -21.20
C GLN A 487 -11.72 0.26 -19.99
N LEU A 488 -11.49 1.56 -20.11
CA LEU A 488 -11.66 2.50 -19.01
C LEU A 488 -13.12 2.61 -18.58
N LEU A 489 -14.06 2.67 -19.52
CA LEU A 489 -15.49 2.73 -19.20
C LEU A 489 -15.99 1.51 -18.42
N SER A 490 -15.37 0.34 -18.61
CA SER A 490 -15.67 -0.88 -17.84
C SER A 490 -15.06 -0.90 -16.43
N ASN A 491 -14.21 0.08 -16.11
CA ASN A 491 -13.38 0.14 -14.90
C ASN A 491 -13.65 1.41 -14.07
N ILE A 492 -14.89 1.92 -14.13
CA ILE A 492 -15.36 3.05 -13.32
C ILE A 492 -16.18 2.49 -12.14
N ASP A 493 -15.71 2.74 -10.93
CA ASP A 493 -16.36 2.34 -9.68
C ASP A 493 -16.68 3.56 -8.82
N THR A 494 -17.63 3.41 -7.90
CA THR A 494 -17.85 4.38 -6.81
C THR A 494 -17.45 3.74 -5.49
N VAL A 495 -16.47 4.31 -4.82
CA VAL A 495 -15.91 3.85 -3.55
C VAL A 495 -16.53 4.65 -2.41
N GLU A 496 -17.10 3.97 -1.43
CA GLU A 496 -17.50 4.60 -0.18
C GLU A 496 -16.32 4.58 0.81
N TYR A 497 -15.85 5.75 1.20
CA TYR A 497 -14.73 5.91 2.13
C TYR A 497 -15.15 6.80 3.29
N LYS A 498 -15.30 6.21 4.48
CA LYS A 498 -15.66 6.91 5.74
C LYS A 498 -16.90 7.82 5.57
N GLY A 499 -17.93 7.33 4.88
CA GLY A 499 -19.18 8.05 4.63
C GLY A 499 -19.12 9.07 3.47
N LEU A 500 -18.04 9.11 2.70
CA LEU A 500 -17.89 9.94 1.50
C LEU A 500 -17.75 9.07 0.25
N SER A 501 -18.52 9.36 -0.80
CA SER A 501 -18.41 8.63 -2.07
C SER A 501 -17.36 9.25 -2.99
N VAL A 502 -16.42 8.45 -3.49
CA VAL A 502 -15.34 8.83 -4.40
C VAL A 502 -15.50 8.03 -5.69
N ILE A 503 -15.39 8.67 -6.86
CA ILE A 503 -15.38 7.93 -8.13
C ILE A 503 -13.95 7.48 -8.39
N ARG A 504 -13.74 6.18 -8.56
CA ARG A 504 -12.46 5.56 -8.93
C ARG A 504 -12.52 5.15 -10.39
N ILE A 505 -11.46 5.43 -11.11
CA ILE A 505 -11.27 5.02 -12.50
C ILE A 505 -9.93 4.31 -12.58
N LEU A 506 -9.97 3.00 -12.81
CA LEU A 506 -8.76 2.22 -13.11
C LEU A 506 -8.41 2.45 -14.58
N ILE A 507 -7.19 2.90 -14.83
CA ILE A 507 -6.60 3.15 -16.14
C ILE A 507 -5.75 1.91 -16.45
N PRO A 508 -6.24 0.94 -17.23
CA PRO A 508 -5.51 -0.30 -17.46
C PRO A 508 -4.25 -0.05 -18.28
N GLY A 509 -3.17 -0.74 -17.92
CA GLY A 509 -1.92 -0.68 -18.65
C GLY A 509 -2.07 -1.13 -20.10
N GLN A 510 -1.54 -0.35 -21.04
CA GLN A 510 -1.69 -0.60 -22.47
C GLN A 510 -0.49 -1.34 -23.06
N SER A 511 -0.72 -2.09 -24.15
CA SER A 511 0.34 -2.75 -24.93
C SER A 511 0.83 -1.90 -26.10
N GLU A 512 0.15 -0.80 -26.41
CA GLU A 512 0.48 0.14 -27.47
C GLU A 512 0.23 1.58 -26.99
N LEU A 513 0.81 2.54 -27.71
CA LEU A 513 0.66 3.95 -27.38
C LEU A 513 -0.81 4.38 -27.52
N SER A 514 -1.32 5.07 -26.51
CA SER A 514 -2.68 5.64 -26.51
C SER A 514 -2.67 7.10 -26.94
N TYR A 515 -3.79 7.55 -27.50
CA TYR A 515 -3.97 8.90 -28.01
C TYR A 515 -5.22 9.55 -27.41
N CYS A 516 -5.22 10.88 -27.34
CA CYS A 516 -6.40 11.67 -27.04
C CYS A 516 -6.55 12.74 -28.12
N ASN A 517 -7.64 12.73 -28.87
CA ASN A 517 -7.88 13.62 -30.02
C ASN A 517 -6.69 13.65 -31.00
N GLU A 518 -6.18 12.47 -31.37
CA GLU A 518 -5.02 12.26 -32.26
C GLU A 518 -3.68 12.81 -31.73
N ALA A 519 -3.63 13.33 -30.51
CA ALA A 519 -2.41 13.79 -29.86
C ALA A 519 -1.89 12.77 -28.84
N VAL A 520 -0.56 12.72 -28.70
CA VAL A 520 0.13 11.91 -27.70
C VAL A 520 0.33 12.77 -26.45
N PHE A 521 -0.06 12.22 -25.31
CA PHE A 521 0.21 12.81 -24.00
C PHE A 521 1.08 11.88 -23.19
N VAL A 522 1.96 12.45 -22.36
CA VAL A 522 2.76 11.71 -21.37
C VAL A 522 2.71 12.43 -20.05
N ARG A 523 2.59 11.68 -18.96
CA ARG A 523 2.62 12.23 -17.61
C ARG A 523 4.04 12.19 -17.04
N ARG A 524 4.54 13.36 -16.59
CA ARG A 524 5.82 13.52 -15.89
C ARG A 524 5.57 14.09 -14.50
N GLY A 525 5.76 13.28 -13.46
CA GLY A 525 5.33 13.65 -12.11
C GLY A 525 3.81 13.89 -12.07
N SER A 526 3.36 15.05 -11.59
CA SER A 526 1.94 15.45 -11.59
C SER A 526 1.51 16.22 -12.85
N SER A 527 2.42 16.46 -13.80
CA SER A 527 2.14 17.25 -15.00
C SER A 527 1.84 16.34 -16.19
N THR A 528 0.81 16.70 -16.95
CA THR A 528 0.48 16.05 -18.22
C THR A 528 0.95 16.93 -19.37
N GLU A 529 1.84 16.40 -20.20
CA GLU A 529 2.47 17.11 -21.30
C GLU A 529 2.02 16.53 -22.63
N ARG A 530 1.70 17.40 -23.58
CA ARG A 530 1.48 17.03 -24.98
C ARG A 530 2.83 16.86 -25.68
N ILE A 531 2.99 15.77 -26.42
CA ILE A 531 4.21 15.47 -27.17
C ILE A 531 3.93 15.65 -28.66
N ASP A 532 4.52 16.69 -29.25
CA ASP A 532 4.38 16.98 -30.69
C ASP A 532 5.61 16.55 -31.51
N GLU A 533 6.76 16.32 -30.87
CA GLU A 533 7.99 15.95 -31.57
C GLU A 533 7.97 14.48 -32.02
N ILE A 534 7.98 14.25 -33.34
CA ILE A 534 7.98 12.91 -33.96
C ILE A 534 9.06 11.99 -33.38
N LYS A 535 10.27 12.52 -33.12
CA LYS A 535 11.37 11.73 -32.55
C LYS A 535 11.04 11.20 -31.15
N GLN A 536 10.36 11.99 -30.33
CA GLN A 536 9.96 11.60 -28.98
C GLN A 536 8.81 10.59 -29.04
N ILE A 537 7.84 10.80 -29.93
CA ILE A 537 6.73 9.87 -30.17
C ILE A 537 7.27 8.48 -30.58
N LEU A 538 8.20 8.44 -31.54
CA LEU A 538 8.83 7.18 -31.97
C LEU A 538 9.65 6.52 -30.85
N ALA A 539 10.24 7.30 -29.95
CA ALA A 539 10.97 6.76 -28.81
C ALA A 539 10.03 6.12 -27.78
N LEU A 540 8.87 6.75 -27.53
CA LEU A 540 7.82 6.20 -26.66
C LEU A 540 7.25 4.92 -27.26
N ASP A 541 6.88 4.94 -28.54
CA ASP A 541 6.31 3.78 -29.24
C ASP A 541 7.21 2.54 -29.15
N ARG A 542 8.53 2.72 -29.29
CA ARG A 542 9.52 1.63 -29.13
C ARG A 542 9.49 0.96 -27.75
N GLN A 543 9.15 1.68 -26.70
CA GLN A 543 9.05 1.10 -25.35
C GLN A 543 7.91 0.07 -25.26
N PHE A 544 6.82 0.33 -25.99
CA PHE A 544 5.67 -0.57 -26.06
C PHE A 544 5.95 -1.78 -26.98
N THR A 545 6.76 -1.62 -28.03
CA THR A 545 7.11 -2.73 -28.94
C THR A 545 8.20 -3.67 -28.40
N GLN A 546 9.14 -3.19 -27.58
CA GLN A 546 10.24 -4.02 -27.03
C GLN A 546 9.84 -4.88 -25.82
N SER A 547 8.64 -4.68 -25.28
CA SER A 547 8.14 -5.34 -24.07
C SER A 547 7.24 -6.57 -24.37
N GLN A 548 7.46 -7.23 -25.52
CA GLN A 548 6.79 -8.47 -25.92
C GLN A 548 7.65 -9.70 -25.67
#